data_AF-A0A2H0EVG2-F1
#
_entry.id   AF-A0A2H0EVG2-F1
#
_cell.length_a   1.000
_cell.length_b   1.000
_cell.length_c   1.000
_cell.angle_alpha   90.00
_cell.angle_beta   90.00
_cell.angle_gamma   90.00
#
_symmetry.space_group_name_H-M   'P 1'
#
loop_
_entity.id
_entity.type
_entity.pdbx_description
1 polymer ?
#
loop_
_entity_poly.entity_id
_entity_poly.type
_entity_poly.pdbx_seq_one_letter_code
_entity_poly.pdbx_strand_id
1 'polypeptide(L)'
;MSDGSNGDRPRDDRPRDDRPRDERGAWTPNGDGPGAWALRMAVVLVAVMAFSTLLADRAPPSEQVSYSAFKTLARDGEFARVEIDGAALRGFRRDAAAQPVESVAPRLGDPALLPLLEDAGAEIENKPEPQGAGWLVALLPWLLF
;
A
#
# COMPACT_ATOMS: atom_id res chain seq x y z
N MET A 1 87.74 13.06 -58.24
CA MET A 1 86.85 12.04 -57.65
C MET A 1 86.17 12.67 -56.45
N SER A 2 84.86 12.81 -56.54
CA SER A 2 84.01 13.47 -55.55
C SER A 2 83.39 12.39 -54.67
N ASP A 3 83.58 12.49 -53.36
CA ASP A 3 82.98 11.62 -52.35
C ASP A 3 82.96 12.46 -51.06
N GLY A 4 81.90 12.60 -50.28
CA GLY A 4 80.53 12.10 -50.33
C GLY A 4 79.90 12.76 -49.10
N SER A 5 79.06 13.77 -49.32
CA SER A 5 78.31 14.45 -48.26
C SER A 5 77.26 13.48 -47.72
N ASN A 6 77.37 13.06 -46.46
CA ASN A 6 76.27 12.38 -45.76
C ASN A 6 76.07 13.03 -44.39
N GLY A 7 74.87 13.59 -44.23
CA GLY A 7 74.54 14.59 -43.23
C GLY A 7 74.48 14.08 -41.79
N ASP A 8 75.03 14.90 -40.91
CA ASP A 8 74.67 14.95 -39.50
C ASP A 8 73.19 15.29 -39.36
N ARG A 9 72.39 14.33 -38.86
CA ARG A 9 71.08 14.63 -38.30
C ARG A 9 71.22 14.69 -36.77
N PRO A 10 70.82 15.78 -36.12
CA PRO A 10 70.75 15.79 -34.66
C PRO A 10 69.72 14.75 -34.22
N ARG A 11 70.14 13.84 -33.33
CA ARG A 11 69.22 12.96 -32.61
C ARG A 11 68.43 13.83 -31.63
N ASP A 12 67.16 14.05 -31.97
CA ASP A 12 66.17 14.67 -31.09
C ASP A 12 65.89 13.71 -29.92
N ASP A 13 66.72 13.77 -28.88
CA ASP A 13 66.50 13.07 -27.61
C ASP A 13 65.44 13.83 -26.80
N ARG A 14 64.18 13.77 -27.27
CA ARG A 14 63.06 14.18 -26.44
C ARG A 14 62.79 13.07 -25.41
N PRO A 15 62.66 13.40 -24.12
CA PRO A 15 62.24 12.43 -23.12
C PRO A 15 60.89 11.84 -23.56
N ARG A 16 60.77 10.51 -23.57
CA ARG A 16 59.46 9.86 -23.65
C ARG A 16 58.68 10.31 -22.43
N ASP A 17 57.60 11.04 -22.66
CA ASP A 17 56.65 11.45 -21.62
C ASP A 17 55.86 10.19 -21.23
N ASP A 18 56.47 9.37 -20.36
CA ASP A 18 55.90 8.15 -19.78
C ASP A 18 54.87 8.50 -18.69
N ARG A 19 54.00 9.49 -18.93
CA ARG A 19 52.87 9.71 -18.04
C ARG A 19 51.88 8.57 -18.24
N PRO A 20 51.48 7.88 -17.16
CA PRO A 20 50.39 6.94 -17.24
C PRO A 20 49.19 7.65 -17.84
N ARG A 21 48.53 7.00 -18.78
CA ARG A 21 47.29 7.50 -19.38
C ARG A 21 46.15 7.19 -18.40
N ASP A 22 46.16 7.86 -17.26
CA ASP A 22 45.09 7.80 -16.28
C ASP A 22 43.91 8.70 -16.74
N GLU A 23 42.71 8.13 -16.64
CA GLU A 23 41.49 8.85 -16.28
C GLU A 23 40.91 9.87 -17.28
N ARG A 24 40.59 9.42 -18.50
CA ARG A 24 39.51 10.09 -19.26
C ARG A 24 38.39 9.13 -19.63
N GLY A 25 37.36 9.17 -18.81
CA GLY A 25 36.04 8.65 -19.14
C GLY A 25 35.77 7.28 -18.53
N ALA A 26 35.88 7.16 -17.21
CA ALA A 26 34.92 6.32 -16.53
C ALA A 26 33.54 6.89 -16.87
N TRP A 27 32.92 6.37 -17.94
CA TRP A 27 31.48 6.35 -18.01
C TRP A 27 31.08 5.54 -16.78
N THR A 28 30.84 6.22 -15.66
CA THR A 28 29.95 5.66 -14.67
C THR A 28 28.62 5.68 -15.40
N PRO A 29 28.09 4.53 -15.88
CA PRO A 29 26.65 4.49 -15.99
C PRO A 29 26.18 5.03 -14.66
N ASN A 30 25.22 5.96 -14.66
CA ASN A 30 24.35 6.09 -13.52
C ASN A 30 23.56 4.77 -13.50
N GLY A 31 24.30 3.75 -13.05
CA GLY A 31 24.07 2.35 -13.25
C GLY A 31 23.57 1.96 -11.91
N ASP A 32 22.28 2.17 -11.75
CA ASP A 32 21.54 1.40 -10.79
C ASP A 32 21.86 -0.05 -11.12
N GLY A 33 22.86 -0.61 -10.44
CA GLY A 33 23.16 -2.03 -10.55
C GLY A 33 21.87 -2.80 -10.32
N PRO A 34 21.74 -4.05 -10.81
CA PRO A 34 20.50 -4.81 -10.67
C PRO A 34 19.96 -4.82 -9.21
N GLY A 35 20.86 -4.73 -8.22
CA GLY A 35 20.51 -4.55 -6.81
C GLY A 35 19.93 -3.18 -6.41
N ALA A 36 20.35 -2.08 -7.04
CA ALA A 36 19.80 -0.75 -6.79
C ALA A 36 18.39 -0.57 -7.40
N TRP A 37 18.11 -1.24 -8.51
CA TRP A 37 16.75 -1.32 -9.05
C TRP A 37 15.85 -2.19 -8.15
N ALA A 38 16.35 -3.35 -7.73
CA ALA A 38 15.65 -4.22 -6.78
C ALA A 38 15.37 -3.51 -5.44
N LEU A 39 16.33 -2.73 -4.92
CA LEU A 39 16.17 -1.96 -3.70
C LEU A 39 15.08 -0.88 -3.85
N ARG A 40 15.03 -0.18 -4.98
CA ARG A 40 13.96 0.81 -5.24
C ARG A 40 12.59 0.14 -5.32
N MET A 41 12.48 -1.01 -5.99
CA MET A 41 11.23 -1.76 -6.05
C MET A 41 10.80 -2.26 -4.66
N ALA A 42 11.75 -2.74 -3.84
CA ALA A 42 11.47 -3.13 -2.47
C ALA A 42 10.98 -1.94 -1.61
N VAL A 43 11.61 -0.77 -1.75
CA VAL A 43 11.18 0.46 -1.06
C VAL A 43 9.78 0.89 -1.52
N VAL A 44 9.49 0.84 -2.83
CA VAL A 44 8.16 1.15 -3.35
C VAL A 44 7.12 0.15 -2.84
N LEU A 45 7.43 -1.15 -2.82
CA LEU A 45 6.52 -2.19 -2.30
C LEU A 45 6.22 -1.96 -0.82
N VAL A 46 7.25 -1.69 -0.01
CA VAL A 46 7.09 -1.37 1.42
C VAL A 46 6.30 -0.08 1.61
N ALA A 47 6.55 0.95 0.79
CA ALA A 47 5.79 2.19 0.83
C ALA A 47 4.31 1.98 0.47
N VAL A 48 4.02 1.17 -0.55
CA VAL A 48 2.64 0.79 -0.93
C VAL A 48 1.97 -0.02 0.17
N MET A 49 2.66 -0.97 0.79
CA MET A 49 2.11 -1.71 1.93
C MET A 49 1.86 -0.81 3.13
N ALA A 50 2.82 0.05 3.49
CA ALA A 50 2.66 1.00 4.59
C ALA A 50 1.50 1.96 4.31
N PHE A 51 1.41 2.51 3.10
CA PHE A 51 0.30 3.36 2.68
C PHE A 51 -1.05 2.61 2.71
N SER A 52 -1.08 1.36 2.26
CA SER A 52 -2.26 0.49 2.37
C SER A 52 -2.69 0.30 3.83
N THR A 53 -1.76 0.08 4.77
CA THR A 53 -2.10 -0.03 6.20
C THR A 53 -2.54 1.28 6.84
N LEU A 54 -2.18 2.42 6.25
CA LEU A 54 -2.64 3.75 6.66
C LEU A 54 -4.04 4.06 6.12
N LEU A 55 -4.39 3.55 4.94
CA LEU A 55 -5.72 3.68 4.32
C LEU A 55 -6.69 2.57 4.73
N ALA A 56 -6.19 1.45 5.25
CA ALA A 56 -7.01 0.41 5.83
C ALA A 56 -7.73 1.02 7.03
N ASP A 57 -9.04 1.22 6.90
CA ASP A 57 -9.91 1.66 7.98
C ASP A 57 -9.60 0.79 9.20
N ARG A 58 -8.98 1.39 10.22
CA ARG A 58 -8.82 0.76 11.53
C ARG A 58 -10.20 0.72 12.15
N ALA A 59 -11.00 -0.24 11.71
CA ALA A 59 -12.28 -0.55 12.32
C ALA A 59 -12.00 -0.73 13.83
N PRO A 60 -12.65 0.06 14.71
CA PRO A 60 -12.46 -0.11 16.14
C PRO A 60 -12.76 -1.57 16.52
N PRO A 61 -12.09 -2.13 17.53
CA PRO A 61 -12.47 -3.44 18.05
C PRO A 61 -13.97 -3.44 18.35
N SER A 62 -14.70 -4.33 17.70
CA SER A 62 -16.15 -4.48 17.84
C SER A 62 -16.49 -5.64 18.76
N GLU A 63 -17.50 -5.45 19.59
CA GLU A 63 -18.06 -6.51 20.42
C GLU A 63 -19.09 -7.30 19.60
N GLN A 64 -18.87 -8.60 19.43
CA GLN A 64 -19.76 -9.46 18.66
C GLN A 64 -20.93 -9.94 19.53
N VAL A 65 -22.15 -9.59 19.15
CA VAL A 65 -23.38 -9.93 19.89
C VAL A 65 -24.39 -10.68 19.03
N SER A 66 -25.31 -11.39 19.69
CA SER A 66 -26.41 -12.05 18.99
C SER A 66 -27.38 -11.04 18.36
N TYR A 67 -28.06 -11.46 17.30
CA TYR A 67 -29.03 -10.62 16.60
C TYR A 67 -30.15 -10.11 17.51
N SER A 68 -30.62 -10.95 18.44
CA SER A 68 -31.64 -10.56 19.41
C SER A 68 -31.12 -9.52 20.40
N ALA A 69 -29.88 -9.66 20.89
CA ALA A 69 -29.25 -8.66 21.76
C ALA A 69 -29.07 -7.33 21.04
N PHE A 70 -28.65 -7.36 19.77
CA PHE A 70 -28.55 -6.17 18.93
C PHE A 70 -29.90 -5.46 18.79
N LYS A 71 -30.99 -6.21 18.55
CA LYS A 71 -32.35 -5.66 18.43
C LYS A 71 -32.85 -5.06 19.74
N THR A 72 -32.49 -5.63 20.88
CA THR A 72 -32.79 -5.04 22.19
C THR A 72 -32.06 -3.71 22.37
N LEU A 73 -30.76 -3.66 22.11
CA LEU A 73 -29.96 -2.42 22.20
C LEU A 73 -30.47 -1.33 21.24
N ALA A 74 -30.90 -1.73 20.04
CA ALA A 74 -31.52 -0.83 19.07
C ALA A 74 -32.84 -0.28 19.59
N ARG A 75 -33.70 -1.12 20.17
CA ARG A 75 -34.97 -0.72 20.77
C ARG A 75 -34.78 0.23 21.96
N ASP A 76 -33.73 0.01 22.74
CA ASP A 76 -33.39 0.84 23.89
C ASP A 76 -32.77 2.19 23.48
N GLY A 77 -32.56 2.41 22.17
CA GLY A 77 -32.07 3.67 21.62
C GLY A 77 -30.58 3.93 21.88
N GLU A 78 -29.81 2.90 22.21
CA GLU A 78 -28.38 3.02 22.54
C GLU A 78 -27.52 3.40 21.33
N PHE A 79 -27.98 3.16 20.11
CA PHE A 79 -27.23 3.46 18.90
C PHE A 79 -27.44 4.90 18.43
N ALA A 80 -26.33 5.55 18.06
CA ALA A 80 -26.34 6.80 17.29
C ALA A 80 -26.40 6.51 15.79
N ARG A 81 -25.65 5.51 15.35
CA ARG A 81 -25.53 5.12 13.94
C ARG A 81 -25.49 3.61 13.81
N VAL A 82 -26.13 3.08 12.78
CA VAL A 82 -26.05 1.67 12.41
C VAL A 82 -25.64 1.57 10.95
N GLU A 83 -24.52 0.89 10.72
CA GLU A 83 -24.03 0.54 9.41
C GLU A 83 -24.50 -0.88 9.05
N ILE A 84 -25.00 -1.03 7.82
CA ILE A 84 -25.46 -2.31 7.28
C ILE A 84 -24.58 -2.64 6.08
N ASP A 85 -23.87 -3.77 6.16
CA ASP A 85 -23.02 -4.31 5.10
C ASP A 85 -23.48 -5.75 4.77
N GLY A 86 -24.33 -5.87 3.75
CA GLY A 86 -24.94 -7.15 3.37
C GLY A 86 -25.74 -7.77 4.53
N ALA A 87 -25.18 -8.81 5.16
CA ALA A 87 -25.75 -9.47 6.33
C ALA A 87 -25.12 -9.01 7.66
N ALA A 88 -24.01 -8.27 7.62
CA ALA A 88 -23.36 -7.74 8.80
C ALA A 88 -24.04 -6.43 9.23
N LEU A 89 -24.29 -6.32 10.52
CA LEU A 89 -24.88 -5.16 11.19
C LEU A 89 -23.84 -4.62 12.17
N ARG A 90 -23.53 -3.33 12.08
CA ARG A 90 -22.56 -2.68 12.96
C ARG A 90 -23.19 -1.44 13.59
N GLY A 91 -23.44 -1.50 14.89
CA GLY A 91 -24.03 -0.43 15.68
C GLY A 91 -22.98 0.38 16.43
N PHE A 92 -22.98 1.68 16.22
CA PHE A 92 -22.18 2.65 16.95
C PHE A 92 -23.05 3.26 18.06
N ARG A 93 -22.63 3.08 19.31
CA ARG A 93 -23.36 3.63 20.45
C ARG A 93 -23.26 5.16 20.47
N ARG A 94 -24.20 5.83 21.14
CA ARG A 94 -24.13 7.30 21.36
C ARG A 94 -22.91 7.72 22.17
N ASP A 95 -22.42 6.84 23.04
CA ASP A 95 -21.16 7.04 23.74
C ASP A 95 -19.98 6.70 22.83
N ALA A 96 -19.21 7.72 22.45
CA ALA A 96 -18.00 7.57 21.63
C ALA A 96 -16.88 6.78 22.33
N ALA A 97 -16.94 6.61 23.66
CA ALA A 97 -16.01 5.77 24.40
C ALA A 97 -16.42 4.28 24.42
N ALA A 98 -17.65 3.97 24.05
CA ALA A 98 -18.13 2.59 24.01
C ALA A 98 -17.68 1.89 22.72
N GLN A 99 -17.36 0.60 22.84
CA GLN A 99 -17.00 -0.21 21.67
C GLN A 99 -18.21 -0.38 20.76
N PRO A 100 -18.02 -0.28 19.43
CA PRO A 100 -19.08 -0.59 18.48
C PRO A 100 -19.50 -2.05 18.63
N VAL A 101 -20.77 -2.31 18.38
CA VAL A 101 -21.38 -3.63 18.54
C VAL A 101 -21.65 -4.20 17.16
N GLU A 102 -21.36 -5.47 16.95
CA GLU A 102 -21.50 -6.13 15.65
C GLU A 102 -22.38 -7.37 15.76
N SER A 103 -23.26 -7.55 14.79
CA SER A 103 -24.16 -8.71 14.72
C SER A 103 -24.40 -9.12 13.28
N VAL A 104 -24.96 -10.31 13.08
CA VAL A 104 -25.28 -10.83 11.74
C VAL A 104 -26.78 -11.01 11.62
N ALA A 105 -27.36 -10.37 10.61
CA ALA A 105 -28.76 -10.51 10.25
C ALA A 105 -29.04 -11.93 9.73
N PRO A 106 -30.21 -12.51 10.04
CA PRO A 106 -30.64 -13.76 9.44
C PRO A 106 -30.75 -13.63 7.91
N ARG A 107 -30.42 -14.69 7.17
CA ARG A 107 -30.45 -14.71 5.69
C ARG A 107 -31.81 -14.35 5.08
N LEU A 108 -32.89 -14.47 5.83
CA LEU A 108 -34.24 -14.13 5.38
C LEU A 108 -34.47 -12.61 5.32
N GLY A 109 -33.60 -11.81 5.96
CA GLY A 109 -33.83 -10.39 6.20
C GLY A 109 -34.94 -10.18 7.24
N ASP A 110 -34.80 -9.16 8.09
CA ASP A 110 -35.86 -8.76 9.02
C ASP A 110 -36.42 -7.39 8.59
N PRO A 111 -37.55 -7.35 7.86
CA PRO A 111 -38.13 -6.10 7.41
C PRO A 111 -38.62 -5.21 8.56
N ALA A 112 -38.75 -5.74 9.78
CA ALA A 112 -39.12 -4.97 10.96
C ALA A 112 -37.91 -4.33 11.66
N LEU A 113 -36.67 -4.58 11.21
CA LEU A 113 -35.47 -4.00 11.81
C LEU A 113 -35.28 -2.52 11.42
N LEU A 114 -35.48 -2.19 10.13
CA LEU A 114 -35.30 -0.81 9.64
C LEU A 114 -36.25 0.18 10.33
N PRO A 115 -37.57 -0.07 10.40
CA PRO A 115 -38.48 0.83 11.10
C PRO A 115 -38.14 0.97 12.59
N LEU A 116 -37.65 -0.10 13.22
CA LEU A 116 -37.26 -0.08 14.64
C LEU A 116 -36.02 0.80 14.88
N LEU A 117 -35.06 0.80 13.96
CA LEU A 117 -33.89 1.67 14.01
C LEU A 117 -34.24 3.13 13.74
N GLU A 118 -35.16 3.37 12.79
CA GLU A 118 -35.69 4.71 12.50
C GLU A 118 -36.48 5.28 13.69
N ASP A 119 -37.37 4.49 14.30
CA ASP A 119 -38.14 4.86 15.49
C ASP A 119 -37.24 5.16 16.70
N ALA A 120 -36.12 4.45 16.82
CA ALA A 120 -35.11 4.70 17.86
C ALA A 120 -34.26 5.95 17.60
N GLY A 121 -34.40 6.57 16.43
CA GLY A 121 -33.65 7.75 16.00
C GLY A 121 -32.19 7.48 15.65
N ALA A 122 -31.86 6.25 15.26
CA ALA A 122 -30.52 5.89 14.81
C ALA A 122 -30.33 6.23 13.32
N GLU A 123 -29.18 6.81 12.97
CA GLU A 123 -28.81 7.08 11.58
C GLU A 123 -28.43 5.76 10.88
N ILE A 124 -29.05 5.45 9.74
CA ILE A 124 -28.83 4.20 9.01
C ILE A 124 -27.96 4.47 7.79
N GLU A 125 -26.77 3.85 7.73
CA GLU A 125 -25.89 3.90 6.56
C GLU A 125 -25.79 2.51 5.91
N ASN A 126 -26.01 2.42 4.60
CA ASN A 126 -25.72 1.22 3.83
C ASN A 126 -24.32 1.35 3.21
N LYS A 127 -23.38 0.50 3.65
CA LYS A 127 -22.06 0.45 3.04
C LYS A 127 -22.02 -0.68 2.01
N PRO A 128 -21.80 -0.38 0.72
CA PRO A 128 -21.54 -1.41 -0.26
C PRO A 128 -20.17 -2.05 0.02
N GLU A 129 -20.11 -3.38 -0.01
CA GLU A 129 -18.87 -4.15 0.15
C GLU A 129 -17.79 -3.59 -0.80
N PRO A 130 -16.60 -3.21 -0.30
CA PRO A 130 -15.55 -2.65 -1.14
C PRO A 130 -15.01 -3.72 -2.10
N GLN A 131 -15.53 -3.73 -3.33
CA GLN A 131 -15.17 -4.66 -4.42
C GLN A 131 -13.73 -4.49 -4.96
N GLY A 132 -12.89 -3.65 -4.36
CA GLY A 132 -11.67 -3.16 -4.98
C GLY A 132 -10.40 -3.48 -4.21
N ALA A 133 -9.84 -4.68 -4.38
CA ALA A 133 -8.39 -4.96 -4.26
C ALA A 133 -8.04 -6.46 -4.40
N GLY A 134 -9.00 -7.37 -4.19
CA GLY A 134 -8.73 -8.82 -4.14
C GLY A 134 -8.07 -9.40 -5.39
N TRP A 135 -8.35 -8.82 -6.56
CA TRP A 135 -7.77 -9.28 -7.83
C TRP A 135 -6.26 -8.99 -7.93
N LEU A 136 -5.75 -7.92 -7.30
CA LEU A 136 -4.29 -7.65 -7.26
C LEU A 136 -3.58 -8.64 -6.33
N VAL A 137 -4.24 -9.03 -5.22
CA VAL A 137 -3.72 -10.05 -4.30
C VAL A 137 -3.70 -11.43 -4.97
N ALA A 138 -4.66 -11.71 -5.85
CA ALA A 138 -4.68 -12.95 -6.64
C ALA A 138 -3.54 -13.05 -7.67
N LEU A 139 -2.90 -11.92 -8.03
CA LEU A 139 -1.77 -11.86 -8.97
C LEU A 139 -0.40 -12.00 -8.28
N LEU A 140 -0.31 -11.85 -6.95
CA LEU A 140 0.95 -11.99 -6.18
C LEU A 140 1.68 -13.34 -6.37
N PRO A 141 1.01 -14.51 -6.42
CA PRO A 141 1.68 -15.80 -6.57
C PRO A 141 2.48 -15.93 -7.86
N TRP A 142 2.04 -15.23 -8.92
CA TRP A 142 2.66 -15.25 -10.23
C TRP A 142 3.89 -14.33 -10.35
N LEU A 143 4.12 -13.45 -9.37
CA LEU A 143 5.29 -12.55 -9.33
C LEU A 143 6.46 -13.14 -8.52
N LEU A 144 6.19 -14.20 -7.74
CA LEU A 144 7.13 -14.90 -6.86
C LEU A 144 7.69 -16.20 -7.46
N PHE A 145 7.27 -16.55 -8.68
CA PHE A 145 7.71 -17.69 -9.48
C PHE A 145 8.45 -17.22 -10.72
#